data_AF-A0A969QQ87-F1
#
_entry.id   AF-A0A969QQ87-F1
#
_cell.length_a   1.000
_cell.length_b   1.000
_cell.length_c   1.000
_cell.angle_alpha   90.00
_cell.angle_beta   90.00
_cell.angle_gamma   90.00
#
_symmetry.space_group_name_H-M   'P 1'
#
loop_
_entity.id
_entity.type
_entity.pdbx_description
1 polymer ?
#
loop_
_entity_poly.entity_id
_entity_poly.type
_entity_poly.pdbx_seq_one_letter_code
_entity_poly.pdbx_strand_id
1 'polypeptide(L)' 'MRCAVISRAGQVLAKGRLLLSKDEAGELRLNLETDGGRLLQGGIVAADGDLSNASQDLFRQFFAAWGMSDVTLNITQ' A
#
# COMPACT_ATOMS: atom_id res chain seq x y z
N MET A 1 4.55 9.52 -1.28
CA MET A 1 4.71 9.67 0.19
C MET A 1 5.53 8.49 0.71
N ARG A 2 6.58 8.69 1.52
CA ARG A 2 7.43 7.58 2.01
C ARG A 2 6.75 6.84 3.16
N CYS A 3 6.98 5.54 3.27
CA CYS A 3 6.38 4.72 4.32
C CYS A 3 7.22 3.49 4.64
N ALA A 4 6.95 2.92 5.82
CA ALA A 4 7.44 1.62 6.24
C ALA A 4 6.24 0.70 6.52
N VAL A 5 6.34 -0.55 6.06
CA VAL A 5 5.43 -1.63 6.43
C VAL A 5 5.98 -2.29 7.67
N ILE A 6 5.21 -2.27 8.76
CA ILE A 6 5.63 -2.73 10.08
C ILE A 6 4.71 -3.88 10.50
N SER A 7 5.30 -4.99 10.93
CA SER A 7 4.53 -6.11 11.50
C SER A 7 3.97 -5.74 12.86
N ARG A 8 2.96 -6.49 13.32
CA ARG A 8 2.44 -6.38 14.69
C ARG A 8 3.52 -6.46 15.78
N ALA A 9 4.60 -7.22 15.54
CA ALA A 9 5.72 -7.35 16.47
C ALA A 9 6.67 -6.13 16.47
N GLY A 10 6.39 -5.09 15.68
CA GLY A 10 7.22 -3.90 15.55
C GLY A 10 8.38 -4.05 14.56
N GLN A 11 8.45 -5.17 13.82
CA GLN A 11 9.51 -5.39 12.83
C GLN A 11 9.20 -4.66 11.53
N VAL A 12 10.16 -3.92 10.99
CA VAL A 12 10.05 -3.34 9.64
C VAL A 12 10.21 -4.46 8.61
N LEU A 13 9.14 -4.72 7.85
CA LEU A 13 9.09 -5.73 6.79
C LEU A 13 9.59 -5.17 5.46
N ALA A 14 9.20 -3.93 5.16
CA ALA A 14 9.58 -3.24 3.93
C ALA A 14 9.57 -1.72 4.15
N LYS A 15 10.35 -1.01 3.32
CA LYS A 15 10.28 0.44 3.16
C LYS A 15 9.93 0.74 1.71
N GLY A 16 9.29 1.88 1.48
CA GLY A 16 8.84 2.23 0.15
C GLY A 16 8.14 3.57 0.08
N ARG A 17 7.34 3.75 -0.97
CA ARG A 17 6.50 4.90 -1.18
C ARG A 17 5.09 4.52 -1.62
N LEU A 18 4.12 5.16 -0.98
CA LEU A 18 2.74 5.22 -1.49
C LEU A 18 2.69 6.18 -2.68
N LEU A 19 2.06 5.71 -3.75
CA LEU A 19 1.88 6.45 -4.99
C LEU A 19 0.48 6.21 -5.54
N LEU A 20 -0.07 7.25 -6.15
CA LEU A 20 -1.32 7.20 -6.89
C LEU A 20 -0.96 7.14 -8.36
N SER A 21 -1.42 6.10 -9.06
CA SER A 21 -1.25 6.00 -10.50
C SER A 21 -2.57 5.65 -11.16
N LYS A 22 -2.78 6.15 -12.37
CA LYS A 22 -3.92 5.75 -13.18
C LYS A 22 -3.68 4.34 -13.72
N ASP A 23 -4.71 3.52 -13.74
CA ASP A 23 -4.69 2.25 -14.47
C ASP A 23 -5.09 2.45 -15.94
N GLU A 24 -5.20 1.33 -16.68
CA GLU A 24 -5.54 1.33 -18.11
C GLU A 24 -6.96 1.85 -18.39
N ALA A 25 -7.86 1.80 -17.41
CA ALA A 25 -9.19 2.38 -17.49
C ALA A 25 -9.21 3.88 -17.15
N GLY A 26 -8.07 4.43 -16.70
CA GLY A 26 -7.93 5.83 -16.28
C GLY A 26 -8.34 6.08 -14.83
N GLU A 27 -8.63 5.03 -14.07
CA GLU A 27 -9.04 5.11 -12.66
C GLU A 27 -7.81 5.31 -11.78
N LEU A 28 -7.95 6.16 -10.76
CA LEU A 28 -6.85 6.43 -9.83
C LEU A 28 -6.72 5.28 -8.85
N ARG A 29 -5.54 4.67 -8.74
CA ARG A 29 -5.27 3.53 -7.85
C ARG A 29 -4.20 3.86 -6.83
N LEU A 30 -4.41 3.43 -5.59
CA LEU A 30 -3.40 3.51 -4.54
C LEU A 30 -2.46 2.31 -4.61
N ASN A 31 -1.17 2.58 -4.75
CA ASN A 31 -0.14 1.55 -4.86
C ASN A 31 0.99 1.79 -3.85
N LEU A 32 1.66 0.71 -3.46
CA LEU A 32 2.92 0.74 -2.71
C LEU A 32 4.05 0.24 -3.60
N GLU A 33 5.05 1.08 -3.83
CA GLU A 33 6.33 0.65 -4.40
C GLU A 33 7.34 0.50 -3.28
N THR A 34 7.83 -0.71 -3.09
CA THR A 34 8.89 -1.00 -2.13
C THR A 34 10.26 -0.61 -2.69
N ASP A 35 11.21 -0.30 -1.82
CA ASP A 35 12.60 0.04 -2.20
C ASP A 35 13.30 -1.12 -2.93
N GLY A 36 12.81 -2.36 -2.77
CA GLY A 36 13.28 -3.54 -3.50
C GLY A 36 12.69 -3.66 -4.92
N GLY A 37 11.95 -2.67 -5.41
CA GLY A 37 11.36 -2.66 -6.76
C GLY A 37 10.06 -3.46 -6.91
N ARG A 38 9.53 -4.03 -5.83
CA ARG A 38 8.22 -4.70 -5.85
C ARG A 38 7.10 -3.67 -5.79
N LEU A 39 6.20 -3.70 -6.76
CA LEU A 39 4.97 -2.92 -6.79
C LEU A 39 3.80 -3.75 -6.25
N LEU A 40 3.10 -3.22 -5.26
CA LEU A 40 1.89 -3.79 -4.69
C LEU A 40 0.70 -2.91 -5.07
N GLN A 41 -0.17 -3.46 -5.90
CA GLN A 41 -1.33 -2.76 -6.40
C GLN A 41 -2.48 -2.83 -5.40
N GLY A 42 -2.84 -1.69 -4.82
CA GLY A 42 -4.02 -1.59 -3.96
C GLY A 42 -5.29 -1.36 -4.76
N GLY A 43 -6.29 -0.78 -4.12
CA GLY A 43 -7.60 -0.56 -4.71
C GLY A 43 -7.76 0.78 -5.41
N ILE A 44 -8.88 0.91 -6.10
CA ILE A 44 -9.28 2.15 -6.77
C ILE A 44 -9.70 3.18 -5.72
N VAL A 45 -9.23 4.41 -5.91
CA VAL A 45 -9.60 5.58 -5.13
C VAL A 45 -10.98 6.03 -5.59
N ALA A 46 -11.88 6.26 -4.64
CA ALA A 46 -13.22 6.71 -4.95
C ALA A 46 -13.21 8.11 -5.59
N ALA A 47 -14.29 8.46 -6.30
CA ALA A 47 -14.38 9.71 -7.05
C ALA A 47 -14.32 10.97 -6.16
N ASP A 48 -14.70 10.84 -4.90
CA ASP A 48 -14.60 11.88 -3.86
C ASP A 48 -13.21 11.97 -3.22
N GLY A 49 -12.28 11.11 -3.64
CA GLY A 49 -10.94 10.99 -3.08
C GLY A 49 -10.85 10.09 -1.84
N ASP A 50 -11.92 9.37 -1.47
CA ASP A 50 -11.85 8.42 -0.36
C ASP A 50 -10.90 7.25 -0.67
N LEU A 51 -9.97 7.04 0.25
CA LEU A 51 -8.93 6.03 0.18
C LEU A 51 -9.24 4.80 1.05
N SER A 52 -10.38 4.76 1.74
CA SER A 52 -10.70 3.69 2.70
C SER A 52 -10.70 2.32 2.02
N ASN A 53 -11.43 2.17 0.93
CA ASN A 53 -11.47 0.93 0.13
C ASN A 53 -10.11 0.64 -0.53
N ALA A 54 -9.48 1.67 -1.10
CA ALA A 54 -8.19 1.56 -1.76
C ALA A 54 -7.09 1.03 -0.81
N SER A 55 -7.11 1.52 0.43
CA SER A 55 -6.18 1.13 1.48
C SER A 55 -6.48 -0.29 1.95
N GLN A 56 -7.74 -0.65 2.14
CA GLN A 56 -8.13 -2.01 2.53
C GLN A 56 -7.65 -3.05 1.52
N ASP A 57 -7.79 -2.76 0.22
CA ASP A 57 -7.24 -3.58 -0.86
C ASP A 57 -5.72 -3.67 -0.81
N LEU A 58 -5.04 -2.54 -0.58
CA LEU A 58 -3.60 -2.53 -0.42
C LEU A 58 -3.14 -3.40 0.77
N PHE A 59 -3.86 -3.35 1.90
CA PHE A 59 -3.58 -4.19 3.07
C PHE A 59 -3.76 -5.68 2.77
N ARG A 60 -4.74 -6.06 1.94
CA ARG A 60 -4.89 -7.46 1.49
C ARG A 60 -3.67 -7.95 0.72
N GLN A 61 -3.06 -7.08 -0.09
CA GLN A 61 -1.83 -7.42 -0.81
C GLN A 61 -0.63 -7.64 0.10
N PHE A 62 -0.61 -7.03 1.28
CA PHE A 62 0.48 -7.25 2.23
C PHE A 62 0.47 -8.67 2.80
N PHE A 63 -0.73 -9.21 3.05
CA PHE A 63 -0.88 -10.62 3.41
C PHE A 63 -0.37 -11.52 2.28
N ALA A 64 -0.77 -11.27 1.03
CA ALA A 64 -0.28 -12.03 -0.11
C ALA A 64 1.25 -11.89 -0.31
N ALA A 65 1.81 -10.73 0.04
CA ALA A 65 3.21 -10.43 -0.17
C ALA A 65 4.15 -11.02 0.90
N TRP A 66 3.72 -11.06 2.16
CA TRP A 66 4.55 -11.40 3.32
C TRP A 66 3.94 -12.45 4.26
N GLY A 67 2.73 -12.94 3.99
CA GLY A 67 2.06 -13.96 4.80
C GLY A 67 1.63 -13.51 6.20
N MET A 68 1.58 -12.19 6.45
CA MET A 68 1.24 -11.62 7.75
C MET A 68 -0.05 -10.81 7.68
N SER A 69 -0.95 -11.08 8.62
CA SER A 69 -2.08 -10.22 8.98
C SER A 69 -1.64 -9.17 10.01
N ASP A 70 -2.42 -8.10 10.17
CA ASP A 70 -2.14 -7.02 11.13
C ASP A 70 -0.80 -6.31 10.91
N VAL A 71 -0.59 -5.83 9.68
CA VAL A 71 0.53 -4.96 9.31
C VAL A 71 0.09 -3.51 9.28
N THR A 72 0.94 -2.63 9.79
CA THR A 72 0.68 -1.19 9.85
C THR A 72 1.57 -0.46 8.86
N LEU A 73 1.00 0.52 8.17
CA LEU A 73 1.76 1.51 7.41
C LEU A 73 2.12 2.67 8.32
N ASN A 74 3.40 2.92 8.49
CA ASN A 74 3.87 4.13 9.13
C ASN A 74 4.38 5.10 8.06
N ILE A 75 3.80 6.30 8.00
CA ILE A 75 4.26 7.35 7.10
C ILE A 75 5.56 7.91 7.68
N THR A 76 6.63 7.83 6.89
CA THR A 76 7.93 8.36 7.27
C THR A 76 8.16 9.65 6.50
N GLN A 77 8.64 10.71 7.17
CA GLN A 77 9.04 11.95 6.51
C GLN A 77 10.24 11.75 5.59
#